data_AF-A0A1Y1RVK2-F1
#
_entry.id   AF-A0A1Y1RVK2-F1
#
_cell.length_a   1.000
_cell.length_b   1.000
_cell.length_c   1.000
_cell.angle_alpha   90.00
_cell.angle_beta   90.00
_cell.angle_gamma   90.00
#
_symmetry.space_group_name_H-M   'P 1'
#
loop_
_entity.id
_entity.type
_entity.pdbx_description
1 polymer ?
#
loop_
_entity_poly.entity_id
_entity_poly.type
_entity_poly.pdbx_seq_one_letter_code
_entity_poly.pdbx_strand_id
1 'polypeptide(L)' 'MSEKLIMFHGFDQDEVLGLMRLLKANIAEPRKVAFCMTTENNLEWKIRDLISDVVEEHEYMLKREEERAAKREAEE' A
#
# COMPACT_ATOMS: atom_id res chain seq x y z
N MET A 1 4.95 -0.64 16.85
CA MET A 1 4.32 -0.14 15.62
C MET A 1 5.39 0.59 14.84
N SER A 2 5.93 -0.06 13.81
CA SER A 2 6.85 0.55 12.84
C SER A 2 6.23 0.57 11.44
N GLU A 3 4.94 0.25 11.33
CA GLU A 3 4.19 0.22 10.10
C GLU A 3 4.00 1.66 9.59
N LYS A 4 4.28 1.89 8.31
CA LYS A 4 4.10 3.18 7.67
C LYS A 4 2.87 3.09 6.78
N LEU A 5 1.85 3.88 7.07
CA LEU A 5 0.63 4.00 6.28
C LEU A 5 0.44 5.44 5.83
N ILE A 6 0.07 5.63 4.56
CA ILE A 6 -0.41 6.90 4.03
C ILE A 6 -1.86 6.69 3.57
N MET A 7 -2.77 7.47 4.15
CA MET A 7 -4.20 7.41 3.86
C MET A 7 -4.63 8.66 3.09
N PHE A 8 -5.35 8.47 1.98
CA PHE A 8 -5.96 9.54 1.21
C PHE A 8 -7.48 9.57 1.44
N HIS A 9 -8.07 10.76 1.55
CA HIS A 9 -9.51 10.94 1.72
C HIS A 9 -10.03 12.02 0.77
N GLY A 10 -11.07 11.69 0.00
CA GLY A 10 -11.74 12.65 -0.90
C GLY A 10 -11.00 13.00 -2.19
N PHE A 11 -9.90 12.30 -2.50
CA PHE A 11 -9.16 12.47 -3.75
C PHE A 11 -9.71 11.56 -4.84
N ASP A 12 -9.61 11.99 -6.09
CA ASP A 12 -9.86 11.10 -7.21
C ASP A 12 -8.67 10.17 -7.49
N GLN A 13 -8.90 9.19 -8.37
CA GLN A 13 -7.90 8.16 -8.67
C GLN A 13 -6.64 8.73 -9.35
N ASP A 14 -6.79 9.72 -10.23
CA ASP A 14 -5.66 10.28 -10.98
C ASP A 14 -4.79 11.15 -10.07
N GLU A 15 -5.40 11.92 -9.17
CA GLU A 15 -4.74 12.67 -8.12
C GLU A 15 -3.95 11.75 -7.19
N VAL A 16 -4.56 10.65 -6.73
CA VAL A 16 -3.91 9.67 -5.84
C VAL A 16 -2.71 9.02 -6.53
N LEU A 17 -2.84 8.63 -7.79
CA LEU A 17 -1.73 8.06 -8.54
C LEU A 17 -0.56 9.05 -8.70
N GLY A 18 -0.86 10.33 -8.94
CA GLY A 18 0.13 11.40 -8.99
C GLY A 18 0.85 11.58 -7.65
N LEU A 19 0.09 11.67 -6.55
CA LEU A 19 0.62 11.81 -5.19
C LEU A 19 1.46 10.60 -4.77
N MET A 20 0.99 9.38 -5.06
CA MET A 20 1.75 8.16 -4.76
C MET A 20 3.10 8.15 -5.46
N ARG A 21 3.19 8.58 -6.72
CA ARG A 21 4.46 8.68 -7.44
C ARG A 21 5.40 9.69 -6.78
N LEU A 22 4.89 10.86 -6.41
CA LEU A 22 5.67 11.90 -5.73
C LEU A 22 6.20 11.41 -4.38
N LEU A 23 5.38 10.75 -3.58
CA LEU A 23 5.76 10.22 -2.28
C LEU A 23 6.78 9.09 -2.42
N LYS A 24 6.55 8.14 -3.33
CA LYS A 24 7.49 7.03 -3.58
C LYS A 24 8.87 7.51 -4.05
N ALA A 25 8.95 8.67 -4.71
CA ALA A 25 10.23 9.26 -5.12
C ALA A 25 11.04 9.89 -3.98
N ASN A 26 10.40 10.23 -2.85
CA ASN A 26 11.04 10.96 -1.73
C ASN A 26 11.21 10.11 -0.46
N ILE A 27 10.63 8.90 -0.43
CA ILE A 27 10.74 7.98 0.71
C ILE A 27 11.87 6.99 0.44
N ALA A 28 12.76 6.80 1.42
CA ALA A 28 13.92 5.92 1.28
C ALA A 28 13.55 4.44 1.01
N GLU A 29 12.45 3.96 1.59
CA GLU A 29 11.97 2.58 1.44
C GLU A 29 10.48 2.58 1.06
N PRO A 30 10.13 2.97 -0.18
CA PRO A 30 8.74 3.19 -0.57
C PRO A 30 7.92 1.90 -0.58
N ARG A 31 8.57 0.74 -0.74
CA ARG A 31 7.91 -0.58 -0.64
C ARG A 31 7.47 -0.93 0.77
N LYS A 32 8.04 -0.30 1.80
CA LYS A 32 7.64 -0.52 3.21
C LYS A 32 6.50 0.40 3.65
N VAL A 33 5.92 1.17 2.74
CA VAL A 33 4.80 2.08 3.02
C VAL A 33 3.56 1.52 2.36
N ALA A 34 2.56 1.21 3.18
CA ALA A 34 1.23 0.89 2.69
C ALA A 34 0.50 2.18 2.33
N PHE A 35 -0.33 2.13 1.30
CA PHE A 35 -1.15 3.25 0.85
C PHE A 35 -2.60 2.80 0.81
N CYS A 36 -3.52 3.61 1.33
CA CYS A 36 -4.95 3.34 1.21
C CYS A 36 -5.75 4.60 0.92
N MET A 37 -6.98 4.39 0.46
CA MET A 37 -8.01 5.42 0.40
C MET A 37 -9.13 5.09 1.36
N THR A 38 -9.71 6.13 1.94
CA THR A 38 -11.01 5.99 2.59
C THR A 38 -12.06 5.71 1.53
N THR A 39 -12.95 4.78 1.80
CA THR A 39 -14.12 4.44 1.01
C THR A 39 -15.34 4.51 1.93
N GLU A 40 -16.55 4.52 1.38
CA GLU A 40 -17.78 4.45 2.18
C GLU A 40 -17.77 3.25 3.14
N ASN A 41 -17.14 2.14 2.72
CA ASN A 41 -17.09 0.91 3.50
C ASN A 41 -16.16 0.96 4.71
N ASN A 42 -15.12 1.81 4.68
CA ASN A 42 -14.09 1.85 5.72
C ASN A 42 -14.06 3.17 6.51
N LEU A 43 -14.94 4.13 6.18
CA LEU A 43 -14.96 5.46 6.80
C LEU A 43 -15.26 5.42 8.31
N GLU A 44 -16.04 4.44 8.75
CA GLU A 44 -16.42 4.25 10.16
C GLU A 44 -15.49 3.27 10.90
N TRP A 45 -14.50 2.69 10.21
CA TRP A 45 -13.60 1.75 10.84
C TRP A 45 -12.71 2.45 11.85
N LYS A 46 -12.36 1.73 12.92
CA LYS A 46 -11.31 2.22 13.82
C LYS A 46 -10.01 2.26 13.03
N ILE A 47 -9.28 3.37 13.14
CA ILE A 47 -7.99 3.56 12.48
C ILE A 47 -7.04 2.39 12.72
N ARG A 48 -7.03 1.81 13.93
CA ARG A 48 -6.21 0.63 14.24
C ARG A 48 -6.56 -0.58 13.38
N ASP A 49 -7.85 -0.83 13.19
CA ASP A 49 -8.33 -2.01 12.47
C ASP A 49 -8.07 -1.79 10.96
N LEU A 50 -8.23 -0.56 10.46
CA LEU A 50 -7.84 -0.16 9.10
C LEU A 50 -6.33 -0.32 8.86
N ILE A 51 -5.49 0.12 9.79
CA ILE A 51 -4.02 -0.04 9.67
C ILE A 51 -3.65 -1.52 9.59
N SER A 52 -4.23 -2.35 10.47
CA SER A 52 -3.93 -3.78 10.51
C SER A 52 -4.27 -4.45 9.18
N ASP A 53 -5.48 -4.22 8.68
CA ASP A 53 -5.99 -4.82 7.45
C ASP A 53 -5.16 -4.41 6.23
N VAL A 54 -4.93 -3.09 6.07
CA VAL A 54 -4.19 -2.56 4.92
C VAL A 54 -2.72 -2.98 4.92
N VAL A 55 -2.08 -3.04 6.09
CA VAL A 55 -0.68 -3.49 6.18
C VAL A 55 -0.57 -4.99 5.87
N GLU A 56 -1.50 -5.80 6.38
CA GLU A 56 -1.54 -7.23 6.09
C GLU A 56 -1.75 -7.52 4.60
N GLU A 57 -2.69 -6.82 3.95
CA GLU A 57 -2.89 -6.92 2.50
C GLU A 57 -1.64 -6.50 1.73
N HIS A 58 -0.99 -5.41 2.13
CA HIS A 58 0.22 -4.91 1.47
C HIS A 58 1.39 -5.90 1.58
N GLU A 59 1.61 -6.49 2.76
CA GLU A 59 2.62 -7.53 2.98
C GLU A 59 2.32 -8.79 2.15
N TYR A 60 1.04 -9.20 2.08
CA TYR A 60 0.62 -10.30 1.24
C TYR A 60 0.93 -10.04 -0.25
N MET A 61 0.64 -8.84 -0.75
CA MET A 61 0.91 -8.48 -2.14
C MET A 61 2.42 -8.49 -2.44
N LEU A 62 3.24 -7.93 -1.57
CA LEU A 62 4.70 -7.95 -1.73
C LEU A 62 5.24 -9.37 -1.83
N LYS A 63 4.82 -10.25 -0.92
CA LYS A 63 5.25 -11.66 -0.94
C LYS A 63 4.86 -12.37 -2.24
N ARG A 64 3.66 -12.09 -2.75
CA ARG A 64 3.19 -12.66 -4.03
C ARG A 64 3.97 -12.13 -5.23
N GLU A 65 4.38 -10.87 -5.22
CA GLU A 65 5.25 -10.31 -6.26
C GLU A 65 6.62 -10.98 -6.25
N GLU A 66 7.21 -11.18 -5.08
CA GLU A 66 8.50 -11.88 -4.91
C GLU A 66 8.43 -13.33 -5.38
N GLU A 67 7.40 -14.08 -4.99
CA GLU A 67 7.16 -15.46 -5.46
C GLU A 67 7.04 -15.53 -6.99
N ARG A 68 6.34 -14.57 -7.60
CA ARG A 68 6.18 -14.51 -9.07
C ARG A 68 7.48 -14.15 -9.77
N ALA A 69 8.30 -13.26 -9.20
CA ALA A 69 9.61 -12.91 -9.75
C ALA A 69 10.55 -14.12 -9.70
N ALA A 70 10.64 -14.80 -8.55
CA ALA A 70 11.48 -15.98 -8.38
C ALA A 70 11.08 -17.13 -9.32
N LYS A 71 9.78 -17.31 -9.57
CA LYS A 71 9.29 -18.33 -10.51
C LYS A 71 9.67 -18.01 -11.97
N ARG A 72 9.63 -16.74 -12.37
CA ARG A 72 10.05 -16.31 -13.72
C ARG A 72 11.55 -16.52 -13.93
N GLU A 73 12.36 -16.19 -12.93
CA GLU A 73 13.82 -16.41 -12.97
C GLU A 73 14.20 -17.90 -12.98
N ALA A 74 13.38 -18.78 -12.41
CA ALA A 74 13.60 -20.23 -12.45
C ALA A 74 13.15 -20.90 -13.76
N GLU A 75 12.33 -20.22 -14.56
CA GLU A 75 11.81 -20.70 -15.85
C GLU A 75 12.60 -20.15 -17.06
N GLU A 76 13.54 -19.23 -16.84
CA GLU A 76 14.44 -18.60 -17.83
C GLU A 76 15.86 -19.21 -17.80
#